data_AF-A0A1W9IM80-F1
#
_entry.id   AF-A0A1W9IM80-F1
#
_cell.length_a   1.000
_cell.length_b   1.000
_cell.length_c   1.000
_cell.angle_alpha   90.00
_cell.angle_beta   90.00
_cell.angle_gamma   90.00
#
_symmetry.space_group_name_H-M   'P 1'
#
loop_
_entity.id
_entity.type
_entity.pdbx_description
1 polymer ?
#
loop_
_entity_poly.entity_id
_entity_poly.type
_entity_poly.pdbx_seq_one_letter_code
_entity_poly.pdbx_strand_id
1 'polypeptide(L)'
;MTRDKDLARQLALVSRWRELAEQRLEYLNELYESGRWRRYHTEQAFVDNVRDAKRAVEAWRKLEPLTGSRVADVDGLLRYADLQPVANVSTELLPSVGI
;
A
#
# COMPACT_ATOMS: atom_id res chain seq x y z
N MET A 1 -8.04 16.94 1.73
CA MET A 1 -8.59 16.04 2.76
C MET A 1 -9.10 14.67 2.26
N THR A 2 -9.23 14.41 0.94
CA THR A 2 -9.78 13.13 0.41
C THR A 2 -8.69 12.11 0.05
N ARG A 3 -7.55 12.60 -0.47
CA ARG A 3 -6.45 11.78 -1.00
C ARG A 3 -5.74 10.94 0.07
N ASP A 4 -5.58 11.48 1.28
CA ASP A 4 -4.87 10.81 2.37
C ASP A 4 -5.69 9.65 2.95
N LYS A 5 -7.01 9.81 3.01
CA LYS A 5 -7.94 8.75 3.45
C LYS A 5 -7.98 7.60 2.45
N ASP A 6 -7.92 7.91 1.15
CA ASP A 6 -7.89 6.89 0.10
C ASP A 6 -6.58 6.09 0.11
N LEU A 7 -5.45 6.75 0.38
CA LEU A 7 -4.15 6.10 0.53
C LEU A 7 -4.08 5.19 1.76
N ALA A 8 -4.56 5.66 2.91
CA ALA A 8 -4.64 4.84 4.13
C ALA A 8 -5.51 3.59 3.91
N ARG A 9 -6.63 3.73 3.18
CA ARG A 9 -7.48 2.57 2.80
C ARG A 9 -6.78 1.62 1.85
N GLN A 10 -6.05 2.13 0.85
CA GLN A 10 -5.30 1.31 -0.10
C GLN A 10 -4.20 0.52 0.61
N LEU A 11 -3.47 1.13 1.53
CA LEU A 11 -2.46 0.45 2.34
C LEU A 11 -3.06 -0.66 3.21
N ALA A 12 -4.12 -0.35 3.96
CA ALA A 12 -4.80 -1.34 4.80
C ALA A 12 -5.32 -2.53 3.98
N LEU A 13 -5.78 -2.27 2.75
CA LEU A 13 -6.22 -3.31 1.82
C LEU A 13 -5.04 -4.17 1.34
N VAL A 14 -3.93 -3.56 0.92
CA VAL A 14 -2.71 -4.28 0.49
C VAL A 14 -2.15 -5.15 1.62
N SER A 15 -2.07 -4.62 2.85
CA SER A 15 -1.61 -5.39 4.02
C SER A 15 -2.51 -6.58 4.30
N ARG A 16 -3.84 -6.39 4.27
CA ARG A 16 -4.79 -7.48 4.48
C ARG A 16 -4.71 -8.56 3.40
N TRP A 17 -4.54 -8.17 2.13
CA TRP A 17 -4.37 -9.14 1.04
C TRP A 17 -3.04 -9.88 1.13
N ARG A 18 -1.99 -9.23 1.61
CA ARG A 18 -0.70 -9.86 1.92
C ARG A 18 -0.85 -10.91 3.01
N GLU A 19 -1.47 -10.56 4.13
CA GLU A 19 -1.73 -11.50 5.24
C GLU A 19 -2.52 -12.72 4.76
N LEU A 20 -3.57 -12.51 3.96
CA LEU A 20 -4.39 -13.60 3.43
C LEU A 20 -3.58 -14.51 2.49
N ALA A 21 -2.69 -13.94 1.67
CA ALA A 21 -1.83 -14.71 0.78
C ALA A 21 -0.78 -15.53 1.57
N GLU A 22 -0.22 -14.95 2.64
CA GLU A 22 0.71 -15.64 3.54
C GLU A 22 0.00 -16.80 4.29
N GLN A 23 -1.19 -16.56 4.85
CA GLN A 23 -2.02 -17.60 5.47
C GLN A 23 -2.38 -18.73 4.51
N ARG A 24 -2.70 -18.41 3.25
CA ARG A 24 -2.98 -19.42 2.23
C ARG A 24 -1.76 -20.30 1.95
N LEU A 25 -0.56 -19.71 1.92
CA LEU A 25 0.66 -20.46 1.71
C LEU A 25 0.98 -21.37 2.90
N GLU A 26 0.77 -20.88 4.12
CA GLU A 26 0.93 -21.64 5.36
C GLU A 26 -0.03 -22.84 5.40
N TYR A 27 -1.31 -22.62 5.11
CA TYR A 27 -2.30 -23.69 5.01
C TYR A 27 -1.91 -24.78 4.00
N LEU A 28 -1.42 -24.38 2.82
CA LEU A 28 -0.96 -25.33 1.82
C LEU A 28 0.28 -26.10 2.29
N ASN A 29 1.16 -25.47 3.06
CA ASN A 29 2.33 -26.12 3.63
C ASN A 29 1.93 -27.16 4.69
N GLU A 30 1.02 -26.83 5.60
CA GLU A 30 0.46 -27.78 6.57
C GLU A 30 -0.26 -28.96 5.88
N LEU A 31 -0.97 -28.68 4.79
CA LEU A 31 -1.65 -29.71 3.99
C LEU A 31 -0.66 -30.64 3.28
N TYR A 32 0.49 -30.10 2.86
CA TYR A 32 1.60 -30.85 2.30
C TYR A 32 2.26 -31.76 3.35
N GLU A 33 2.65 -31.20 4.49
CA GLU A 33 3.32 -31.91 5.59
C GLU A 33 2.44 -33.04 6.15
N SER A 34 1.14 -32.78 6.29
CA SER A 34 0.19 -33.81 6.75
C SER A 34 -0.12 -34.88 5.70
N GLY A 35 0.29 -34.69 4.44
CA GLY A 35 -0.01 -35.60 3.33
C GLY A 35 -1.50 -35.67 2.94
N ARG A 36 -2.36 -34.89 3.61
CA ARG A 36 -3.83 -34.90 3.41
C ARG A 36 -4.24 -34.28 2.09
N TRP A 37 -3.34 -33.54 1.42
CA TRP A 37 -3.60 -32.94 0.11
C TRP A 37 -4.03 -33.97 -0.95
N ARG A 38 -3.53 -35.21 -0.87
CA ARG A 38 -3.86 -36.30 -1.81
C ARG A 38 -5.33 -36.72 -1.81
N ARG A 39 -6.09 -36.35 -0.77
CA ARG A 39 -7.53 -36.64 -0.68
C ARG A 39 -8.40 -35.62 -1.40
N TYR A 40 -7.89 -34.40 -1.58
CA TYR A 40 -8.66 -33.25 -2.08
C TYR A 40 -8.13 -32.74 -3.42
N HIS A 41 -6.86 -33.00 -3.74
CA HIS A 41 -6.21 -32.50 -4.93
C HIS A 41 -5.41 -33.60 -5.62
N THR A 42 -5.40 -33.56 -6.95
CA THR A 42 -4.37 -34.26 -7.73
C THR A 42 -3.02 -33.57 -7.49
N GLU A 43 -1.93 -34.31 -7.69
CA GLU A 43 -0.57 -33.77 -7.50
C GLU A 43 -0.33 -32.52 -8.35
N GLN A 44 -0.75 -32.55 -9.61
CA GLN A 44 -0.63 -31.41 -10.51
C GLN A 44 -1.44 -30.20 -10.00
N ALA A 45 -2.71 -30.41 -9.61
CA ALA A 45 -3.54 -29.33 -9.09
C ALA A 45 -2.99 -28.74 -7.79
N PHE A 46 -2.39 -29.57 -6.93
CA PHE A 46 -1.75 -29.11 -5.70
C PHE A 46 -0.51 -28.25 -5.99
N VAL A 47 0.36 -28.69 -6.89
CA VAL A 47 1.56 -27.95 -7.30
C VAL A 47 1.19 -26.60 -7.91
N ASP A 48 0.17 -26.55 -8.77
CA ASP A 48 -0.29 -25.30 -9.38
C ASP A 48 -0.88 -24.35 -8.33
N ASN A 49 -1.64 -24.88 -7.36
CA ASN A 49 -2.19 -24.09 -6.25
C ASN A 49 -1.08 -23.46 -5.37
N VAL A 50 -0.02 -24.21 -5.09
CA VAL A 50 1.16 -23.71 -4.35
C VAL A 50 1.91 -22.64 -5.15
N ARG A 51 2.09 -22.84 -6.46
CA ARG A 51 2.72 -21.85 -7.34
C ARG A 51 1.93 -20.55 -7.40
N ASP A 52 0.62 -20.64 -7.51
CA ASP A 52 -0.25 -19.47 -7.54
C ASP A 52 -0.27 -18.73 -6.21
N ALA A 53 -0.28 -19.45 -5.08
CA ALA A 53 -0.17 -18.83 -3.76
C ALA A 53 1.16 -18.07 -3.61
N LYS A 54 2.29 -18.66 -4.02
CA LYS A 54 3.60 -18.00 -4.00
C LYS A 54 3.63 -16.76 -4.89
N ARG A 55 3.09 -16.84 -6.12
CA ARG A 55 2.98 -15.69 -7.03
C ARG A 55 2.14 -14.57 -6.44
N ALA A 56 1.03 -14.89 -5.77
CA ALA A 56 0.20 -13.91 -5.09
C ALA A 56 0.97 -13.20 -3.97
N VAL A 57 1.67 -13.94 -3.11
CA VAL A 57 2.51 -13.36 -2.04
C VAL A 57 3.58 -12.43 -2.63
N GLU A 58 4.28 -12.84 -3.69
CA GLU A 58 5.28 -12.01 -4.35
C GLU A 58 4.68 -10.75 -4.99
N ALA A 59 3.50 -10.85 -5.60
CA ALA A 59 2.81 -9.71 -6.19
C ALA A 59 2.46 -8.66 -5.12
N TRP A 60 1.91 -9.10 -3.98
CA TRP A 60 1.57 -8.18 -2.88
C TRP A 60 2.80 -7.58 -2.21
N ARG A 61 3.88 -8.35 -2.03
CA ARG A 61 5.17 -7.83 -1.53
C ARG A 61 5.78 -6.77 -2.42
N LYS A 62 5.60 -6.84 -3.74
CA LYS A 62 6.10 -5.81 -4.67
C LYS A 62 5.29 -4.51 -4.59
N LEU A 63 4.02 -4.57 -4.19
CA LEU A 63 3.12 -3.41 -4.12
C LEU A 63 3.26 -2.63 -2.80
N GLU A 64 3.70 -3.27 -1.73
CA GLU A 64 3.85 -2.65 -0.41
C GLU A 64 4.87 -1.49 -0.38
N PRO A 65 6.09 -1.60 -0.95
CA PRO A 65 7.04 -0.49 -1.03
C PRO A 65 6.54 0.68 -1.88
N LEU A 66 5.87 0.37 -3.00
CA LEU A 66 5.32 1.38 -3.94
C LEU A 66 4.21 2.21 -3.29
N THR A 67 3.41 1.58 -2.44
CA THR A 67 2.32 2.27 -1.74
C THR A 67 2.86 3.06 -0.55
N GLY A 68 3.85 2.55 0.19
CA GLY A 68 4.51 3.27 1.28
C GLY A 68 5.29 4.51 0.83
N SER A 69 6.06 4.41 -0.26
CA SER A 69 6.80 5.54 -0.85
C SER A 69 5.85 6.66 -1.26
N ARG A 70 4.70 6.32 -1.85
CA ARG A 70 3.72 7.30 -2.29
C ARG A 70 3.10 8.06 -1.11
N VAL A 71 2.94 7.44 0.06
CA VAL A 71 2.42 8.11 1.27
C VAL A 71 3.46 9.01 1.91
N ALA A 72 4.73 8.60 1.96
CA ALA A 72 5.82 9.45 2.44
C ALA A 72 5.97 10.73 1.59
N ASP A 73 5.75 10.64 0.27
CA ASP A 73 5.76 11.81 -0.62
C ASP A 73 4.62 12.80 -0.34
N VAL A 74 3.40 12.32 -0.02
CA VAL A 74 2.28 13.21 0.33
C VAL A 74 2.38 13.76 1.74
N ASP A 75 2.86 12.95 2.70
CA ASP A 75 3.13 13.39 4.08
C ASP A 75 4.18 14.51 4.11
N GLY A 76 5.22 14.40 3.28
CA GLY A 76 6.19 15.47 3.04
C GLY A 76 5.54 16.76 2.52
N LEU A 77 4.68 16.67 1.50
CA LEU A 77 3.99 17.85 0.93
C LEU A 77 2.99 18.49 1.91
N LEU A 78 2.30 17.69 2.74
CA LEU A 78 1.40 18.21 3.78
C LEU A 78 2.18 18.90 4.89
N ARG A 79 3.35 18.37 5.26
CA ARG A 79 4.24 18.98 6.26
C ARG A 79 4.91 20.26 5.77
N TYR A 80 5.17 20.40 4.47
CA TYR A 80 5.61 21.67 3.86
C TYR A 80 4.49 22.73 3.85
N ALA A 81 3.23 22.33 3.69
CA ALA A 81 2.09 23.25 3.71
C ALA A 81 1.77 23.78 5.12
N ASP A 82 1.99 22.98 6.16
CA ASP A 82 1.78 23.38 7.57
C ASP A 82 2.90 24.28 8.13
N LEU A 83 4.06 24.35 7.45
CA LEU A 83 5.21 25.18 7.85
C LEU A 83 5.29 26.54 7.13
N GLN A 84 4.24 26.97 6.43
CA GLN A 84 4.11 28.36 5.98
C GLN A 84 3.25 29.15 6.99
N PRO A 85 3.84 29.79 8.03
CA PRO A 85 3.19 30.97 8.57
C PRO A 85 3.12 31.94 7.40
N VAL A 86 1.91 32.23 6.94
CA VAL A 86 1.62 33.17 5.87
C VAL A 86 2.55 34.38 5.96
N ALA A 87 3.59 34.40 5.13
CA ALA A 87 4.32 35.63 4.88
C ALA A 87 3.29 36.51 4.17
N ASN A 88 2.78 37.50 4.90
CA ASN A 88 1.93 38.57 4.40
C ASN A 88 2.32 38.92 2.96
N VAL A 89 1.49 38.51 2.00
CA VAL A 89 1.58 39.00 0.64
C VAL A 89 1.27 40.48 0.70
N SER A 90 2.27 41.26 0.31
CA SER A 90 2.27 42.69 0.08
C SER A 90 0.91 43.18 -0.44
N THR A 91 0.14 43.81 0.44
CA THR A 91 -1.04 44.57 0.07
C THR A 91 -0.82 45.99 0.55
N GLU A 92 0.01 46.78 -0.14
CA GLU A 92 -0.13 48.24 -0.20
C GLU A 92 0.35 48.75 -1.58
N LEU A 93 -0.65 48.97 -2.43
CA LEU A 93 -0.66 49.96 -3.51
C LEU A 93 -0.66 51.34 -2.80
N LEU A 94 0.22 52.30 -3.05
CA LEU A 94 0.21 53.26 -4.18
C LEU A 94 1.44 54.19 -4.03
N PRO A 95 2.09 54.67 -5.11
CA PRO A 95 2.92 55.88 -5.02
C PRO A 95 2.02 57.13 -4.99
N SER A 96 2.12 57.90 -3.91
CA SER A 96 1.59 59.27 -3.82
C SER A 96 2.18 60.14 -4.93
N VAL A 97 1.34 60.57 -5.87
CA VAL A 97 1.65 61.68 -6.77
C VAL A 97 1.56 62.97 -5.95
N GLY A 98 2.72 63.60 -5.71
CA GLY A 98 2.81 64.94 -5.12
C GLY A 98 2.32 66.01 -6.10
N ILE A 99 1.60 66.98 -5.54
CA ILE A 99 1.23 68.27 -6.16
C ILE A 99 2.49 69.14 -6.30
#